data_AF-A0A956EY32-F1
#
_entry.id   AF-A0A956EY32-F1
#
_cell.length_a   1.000
_cell.length_b   1.000
_cell.length_c   1.000
_cell.angle_alpha   90.00
_cell.angle_beta   90.00
_cell.angle_gamma   90.00
#
_symmetry.space_group_name_H-M   'P 1'
#
loop_
_entity.id
_entity.type
_entity.pdbx_description
1 polymer ?
#
loop_
_entity_poly.entity_id
_entity_poly.type
_entity_poly.pdbx_seq_one_letter_code
_entity_poly.pdbx_strand_id
1 'polypeptide(L)'
;GGDGAFEDTDEDSEIVTRKVKVGVFDVSVLEGASPDDVGTWLSDNGYLNDDQAPPILQDYAERDYVFVAVKLQSGAGVSEIHPLVITYPGTEPCVPLKLTAIAASEDMDVRAFFLGDRRVVPTNFKHVELNQLQLDWLGFGANYKTVVSRAVDSPVANGRAFITEYAGPSSVVDSSGILDSRWDSGAFATLTPTQAMQELDKQGLFSCSQAQCASIHPLVEPLLAHYLPIPAGITRDAYYGCVECYSDTFDDWDPQAFADDLEERVIAPAEHAVNVLIDSTYLTRLYTRISPVEMTEDPMFVEREDYNQVSANLTATSRTLCNGDTALYTPDGQQINTGGLVSAPFFPGMPFASRVVEYTDDGTETVLVDNRASIQNQLADYNSQYPFDPSSQPGMNASSSDGGCACRTQPVRTQQGGVLAFALGAFLLRRRQRRQRLRRSA
;
A
#
# COMPACT_ATOMS: atom_id res chain seq x y z
N GLY A 1 -14.26 54.88 -30.08
CA GLY A 1 -14.04 54.98 -28.62
C GLY A 1 -15.28 54.44 -27.99
N GLY A 2 -15.21 53.30 -27.31
CA GLY A 2 -14.49 53.15 -26.04
C GLY A 2 -15.50 53.52 -24.96
N ASP A 3 -15.86 52.66 -23.99
CA ASP A 3 -15.05 51.65 -23.31
C ASP A 3 -15.95 50.46 -22.93
N GLY A 4 -15.47 49.25 -23.23
CA GLY A 4 -16.03 48.01 -22.70
C GLY A 4 -15.36 47.74 -21.36
N ALA A 5 -16.18 47.65 -20.31
CA ALA A 5 -15.77 47.20 -18.99
C ALA A 5 -15.19 45.79 -19.10
N PHE A 6 -13.95 45.63 -18.65
CA PHE A 6 -13.43 44.33 -18.25
C PHE A 6 -14.08 44.00 -16.91
N GLU A 7 -14.93 42.97 -16.90
CA GLU A 7 -15.32 42.28 -15.67
C GLU A 7 -14.08 41.52 -15.18
N ASP A 8 -13.58 41.96 -14.03
CA ASP A 8 -12.57 41.30 -13.23
C ASP A 8 -13.30 40.25 -12.39
N THR A 9 -13.31 39.00 -12.86
CA THR A 9 -13.80 37.85 -12.08
C THR A 9 -12.60 37.04 -11.63
N ASP A 10 -12.03 37.41 -10.49
CA ASP A 10 -11.36 36.52 -9.55
C ASP A 10 -10.97 37.36 -8.32
N GLU A 11 -11.90 37.53 -7.37
CA GLU A 11 -11.49 37.85 -5.99
C GLU A 11 -10.82 36.59 -5.43
N ASP A 12 -9.53 36.41 -5.74
CA ASP A 12 -8.68 35.49 -5.02
C ASP A 12 -8.70 35.92 -3.55
N SER A 13 -9.41 35.15 -2.72
CA SER A 13 -9.47 35.38 -1.27
C SER A 13 -8.06 35.56 -0.71
N GLU A 14 -7.87 36.53 0.18
CA GLU A 14 -6.57 36.95 0.73
C GLU A 14 -5.70 35.80 1.28
N ILE A 15 -6.31 34.65 1.62
CA ILE A 15 -5.65 33.48 2.19
C ILE A 15 -5.07 32.49 1.16
N VAL A 16 -5.43 32.56 -0.13
CA VAL A 16 -4.95 31.61 -1.14
C VAL A 16 -3.62 32.08 -1.69
N THR A 17 -2.54 31.35 -1.43
CA THR A 17 -1.20 31.70 -1.92
C THR A 17 -0.84 30.99 -3.22
N ARG A 18 -1.47 29.85 -3.51
CA ARG A 18 -1.20 29.08 -4.73
C ARG A 18 -2.41 28.27 -5.15
N LYS A 19 -2.72 28.29 -6.45
CA LYS A 19 -3.64 27.37 -7.13
C LYS A 19 -2.86 26.62 -8.21
N VAL A 20 -2.99 25.30 -8.25
CA VAL A 20 -2.33 24.45 -9.25
C VAL A 20 -3.22 23.27 -9.60
N LYS A 21 -3.16 22.86 -10.86
CA LYS A 21 -3.78 21.61 -11.33
C LYS A 21 -2.72 20.53 -11.36
N VAL A 22 -3.04 19.36 -10.82
CA VAL A 22 -2.14 18.20 -10.81
C VAL A 22 -2.96 16.98 -11.23
N GLY A 23 -2.81 16.57 -12.49
CA GLY A 23 -3.70 15.59 -13.10
C GLY A 23 -5.18 15.92 -12.88
N VAL A 24 -5.95 15.04 -12.21
CA VAL A 24 -7.40 15.23 -11.99
C VAL A 24 -7.78 16.09 -10.78
N PHE A 25 -6.79 16.69 -10.11
CA PHE A 25 -7.01 17.48 -8.90
C PHE A 25 -6.80 18.97 -9.13
N ASP A 26 -7.74 19.77 -8.65
CA ASP A 26 -7.53 21.19 -8.38
C ASP A 26 -7.00 21.31 -6.94
N VAL A 27 -5.80 21.87 -6.81
CA VAL A 27 -5.09 22.02 -5.53
C VAL A 27 -4.97 23.50 -5.19
N SER A 28 -5.40 23.88 -3.99
CA SER A 28 -5.26 25.23 -3.44
C SER A 28 -4.47 25.18 -2.13
N VAL A 29 -3.49 26.08 -2.01
CA VAL A 29 -2.67 26.26 -0.81
C VAL A 29 -3.19 27.50 -0.08
N LEU A 30 -3.57 27.32 1.18
CA LEU A 30 -4.11 28.36 2.05
C LEU A 30 -3.11 28.65 3.16
N GLU A 31 -2.68 29.90 3.28
CA GLU A 31 -1.71 30.38 4.29
C GLU A 31 -2.26 31.61 5.02
N GLY A 32 -1.83 31.81 6.28
CA GLY A 32 -2.20 33.00 7.06
C GLY A 32 -3.68 33.10 7.43
N ALA A 33 -4.45 32.04 7.21
CA ALA A 33 -5.88 31.98 7.46
C ALA A 33 -6.16 31.71 8.95
N SER A 34 -7.10 32.45 9.55
CA SER A 34 -7.72 31.98 10.79
C SER A 34 -8.54 30.70 10.51
N PRO A 35 -8.88 29.90 11.52
CA PRO A 35 -9.67 28.68 11.33
C PRO A 35 -11.04 28.97 10.69
N ASP A 36 -11.62 30.11 11.05
CA ASP A 36 -12.88 30.59 10.48
C ASP A 36 -12.71 30.96 8.99
N ASP A 37 -11.56 31.52 8.60
CA ASP A 37 -11.27 31.86 7.20
C ASP A 37 -11.11 30.59 6.35
N VAL A 38 -10.39 29.58 6.85
CA VAL A 38 -10.26 28.28 6.18
C VAL A 38 -11.63 27.61 6.02
N GLY A 39 -12.40 27.52 7.10
CA GLY A 39 -13.73 26.91 7.08
C GLY A 39 -14.69 27.61 6.12
N THR A 40 -14.71 28.95 6.15
CA THR A 40 -15.52 29.77 5.23
C THR A 40 -15.10 29.54 3.78
N TRP A 41 -13.80 29.60 3.50
CA TRP A 41 -13.28 29.40 2.15
C TRP A 41 -13.62 28.00 1.60
N LEU A 42 -13.48 26.96 2.42
CA LEU A 42 -13.84 25.59 2.05
C LEU A 42 -15.33 25.51 1.67
N SER A 43 -16.21 26.10 2.48
CA SER A 43 -17.66 26.14 2.19
C SER A 43 -17.99 26.92 0.92
N ASP A 44 -17.41 28.11 0.74
CA ASP A 44 -17.65 28.96 -0.43
C ASP A 44 -17.16 28.31 -1.73
N ASN A 45 -16.10 27.51 -1.65
CA ASN A 45 -15.54 26.77 -2.78
C ASN A 45 -16.11 25.35 -2.93
N GLY A 46 -17.19 25.02 -2.20
CA GLY A 46 -17.94 23.77 -2.34
C GLY A 46 -17.17 22.52 -1.91
N TYR A 47 -16.29 22.65 -0.93
CA TYR A 47 -15.70 21.51 -0.22
C TYR A 47 -16.68 20.97 0.82
N LEU A 48 -16.55 19.68 1.13
CA LEU A 48 -17.26 19.10 2.26
C LEU A 48 -16.67 19.65 3.55
N ASN A 49 -17.52 20.27 4.36
CA ASN A 49 -17.15 20.76 5.68
C ASN A 49 -17.83 19.85 6.72
N ASP A 50 -17.05 19.38 7.68
CA ASP A 50 -17.52 18.53 8.77
C ASP A 50 -17.59 19.35 10.06
N ASP A 51 -18.64 19.19 10.86
CA ASP A 51 -18.83 19.93 12.11
C ASP A 51 -17.71 19.66 13.14
N GLN A 52 -16.95 18.57 12.99
CA GLN A 52 -15.79 18.25 13.81
C GLN A 52 -14.48 18.88 13.33
N ALA A 53 -14.44 19.46 12.12
CA ALA A 53 -13.24 20.07 11.54
C ALA A 53 -12.74 21.33 12.27
N PRO A 54 -13.60 22.30 12.70
CA PRO A 54 -13.14 23.58 13.24
C PRO A 54 -12.10 23.49 14.37
N PRO A 55 -12.27 22.67 15.44
CA PRO A 55 -11.27 22.59 16.50
C PRO A 55 -9.95 21.96 16.04
N ILE A 56 -9.97 21.11 15.01
CA ILE A 56 -8.76 20.51 14.44
C ILE A 56 -8.02 21.54 13.58
N LEU A 57 -8.74 22.23 12.69
CA LEU A 57 -8.19 23.32 11.87
C LEU A 57 -7.61 24.43 12.76
N GLN A 58 -8.25 24.72 13.89
CA GLN A 58 -7.74 25.67 14.87
C GLN A 58 -6.37 25.31 15.43
N ASP A 59 -6.19 24.06 15.85
CA ASP A 59 -4.91 23.62 16.41
C ASP A 59 -3.76 23.69 15.38
N TYR A 60 -4.04 23.45 14.09
CA TYR A 60 -3.05 23.60 13.03
C TYR A 60 -2.74 25.08 12.72
N ALA A 61 -3.77 25.92 12.63
CA ALA A 61 -3.59 27.35 12.38
C ALA A 61 -2.81 28.03 13.51
N GLU A 62 -3.05 27.65 14.78
CA GLU A 62 -2.31 28.15 15.94
C GLU A 62 -0.82 27.76 15.95
N ARG A 63 -0.44 26.78 15.12
CA ARG A 63 0.94 26.31 14.92
C ARG A 63 1.53 26.78 13.59
N ASP A 64 0.87 27.74 12.93
CA ASP A 64 1.29 28.32 11.65
C ASP A 64 1.39 27.30 10.50
N TYR A 65 0.57 26.23 10.54
CA TYR A 65 0.52 25.26 9.43
C TYR A 65 -0.14 25.85 8.19
N VAL A 66 0.24 25.30 7.05
CA VAL A 66 -0.35 25.58 5.74
C VAL A 66 -1.39 24.51 5.42
N PHE A 67 -2.54 24.90 4.86
CA PHE A 67 -3.57 23.96 4.44
C PHE A 67 -3.50 23.72 2.93
N VAL A 68 -3.49 22.44 2.54
CA VAL A 68 -3.56 22.04 1.14
C VAL A 68 -4.96 21.47 0.88
N ALA A 69 -5.81 22.26 0.26
CA ALA A 69 -7.14 21.84 -0.15
C ALA A 69 -7.07 21.17 -1.53
N VAL A 70 -7.57 19.94 -1.61
CA VAL A 70 -7.54 19.12 -2.83
C VAL A 70 -8.97 18.79 -3.25
N LYS A 71 -9.33 19.13 -4.49
CA LYS A 71 -10.66 18.86 -5.05
C LYS A 71 -10.54 18.05 -6.33
N LEU A 72 -11.38 17.03 -6.46
CA LEU A 72 -11.49 16.27 -7.71
C LEU A 72 -12.25 17.09 -8.75
N GLN A 73 -11.74 17.13 -9.98
CA GLN A 73 -12.39 17.81 -11.08
C GLN A 73 -13.73 17.15 -11.46
N SER A 74 -14.68 17.98 -11.89
CA SER A 74 -15.98 17.50 -12.36
C SER A 74 -15.80 16.61 -13.60
N GLY A 75 -16.35 15.39 -13.55
CA GLY A 75 -16.28 14.43 -14.65
C GLY A 75 -15.15 13.40 -14.53
N ALA A 76 -14.21 13.56 -13.59
CA ALA A 76 -13.16 12.57 -13.35
C ALA A 76 -13.73 11.30 -12.70
N GLY A 77 -13.42 10.14 -13.29
CA GLY A 77 -13.78 8.83 -12.76
C GLY A 77 -12.84 8.35 -11.65
N VAL A 78 -13.29 7.36 -10.85
CA VAL A 78 -12.46 6.72 -9.79
C VAL A 78 -11.17 6.13 -10.35
N SER A 79 -11.17 5.67 -11.61
CA SER A 79 -9.99 5.13 -12.29
C SER A 79 -8.93 6.17 -12.63
N GLU A 80 -9.23 7.45 -12.46
CA GLU A 80 -8.33 8.56 -12.77
C GLU A 80 -7.67 9.16 -11.53
N ILE A 81 -8.12 8.74 -10.33
CA ILE A 81 -7.53 9.13 -9.06
C ILE A 81 -6.14 8.51 -8.94
N HIS A 82 -5.13 9.36 -8.76
CA HIS A 82 -3.74 8.95 -8.56
C HIS A 82 -3.17 9.57 -7.27
N PRO A 83 -2.07 9.02 -6.73
CA PRO A 83 -1.38 9.63 -5.60
C PRO A 83 -0.94 11.06 -5.91
N LEU A 84 -0.91 11.90 -4.87
CA LEU A 84 -0.32 13.24 -4.91
C LEU A 84 1.04 13.22 -4.23
N VAL A 85 2.02 13.88 -4.84
CA VAL A 85 3.33 14.13 -4.23
C VAL A 85 3.37 15.57 -3.77
N ILE A 86 3.62 15.76 -2.48
CA ILE A 86 3.75 17.09 -1.87
C ILE A 86 5.22 17.28 -1.50
N THR A 87 5.82 18.35 -2.00
CA THR A 87 7.19 18.76 -1.65
C THR A 87 7.12 20.06 -0.88
N TYR A 88 7.78 20.10 0.27
CA TYR A 88 7.87 21.27 1.13
C TYR A 88 9.25 21.32 1.81
N PRO A 89 9.75 22.51 2.19
CA PRO A 89 10.96 22.60 3.00
C PRO A 89 10.68 22.06 4.40
N GLY A 90 11.40 21.03 4.82
CA GLY A 90 11.25 20.45 6.15
C GLY A 90 12.30 19.37 6.40
N THR A 91 12.57 19.12 7.68
CA THR A 91 13.51 18.07 8.13
C THR A 91 12.85 17.02 9.01
N GLU A 92 11.56 17.21 9.32
CA GLU A 92 10.81 16.36 10.23
C GLU A 92 9.64 15.72 9.49
N PRO A 93 9.79 14.47 9.03
CA PRO A 93 8.70 13.79 8.35
C PRO A 93 7.53 13.53 9.31
N CYS A 94 6.33 13.80 8.82
CA CYS A 94 5.08 13.76 9.58
C CYS A 94 3.98 13.09 8.75
N VAL A 95 3.07 12.34 9.39
CA VAL A 95 1.85 11.82 8.75
C VAL A 95 0.63 12.51 9.38
N PRO A 96 -0.19 13.28 8.63
CA PRO A 96 -1.28 14.09 9.18
C PRO A 96 -2.51 13.23 9.56
N LEU A 97 -2.45 12.57 10.72
CA LEU A 97 -3.53 11.70 11.20
C LEU A 97 -4.66 12.48 11.90
N LYS A 98 -4.38 13.64 12.49
CA LYS A 98 -5.40 14.38 13.24
C LYS A 98 -6.53 14.92 12.34
N LEU A 99 -6.20 15.44 11.15
CA LEU A 99 -7.23 15.77 10.14
C LEU A 99 -7.91 14.52 9.58
N THR A 100 -7.17 13.41 9.46
CA THR A 100 -7.70 12.15 8.95
C THR A 100 -8.77 11.57 9.89
N ALA A 101 -8.74 11.90 11.19
CA ALA A 101 -9.69 11.43 12.19
C ALA A 101 -11.17 11.65 11.80
N ILE A 102 -11.48 12.74 11.08
CA ILE A 102 -12.84 13.12 10.67
C ILE A 102 -13.50 12.05 9.79
N ALA A 103 -12.72 11.46 8.87
CA ALA A 103 -13.20 10.47 7.91
C ALA A 103 -12.65 9.06 8.17
N ALA A 104 -11.96 8.87 9.30
CA ALA A 104 -11.34 7.60 9.65
C ALA A 104 -12.36 6.56 10.14
N SER A 105 -12.00 5.29 9.99
CA SER A 105 -12.73 4.15 10.55
C SER A 105 -12.00 3.59 11.77
N GLU A 106 -12.71 2.86 12.63
CA GLU A 106 -12.09 2.13 13.75
C GLU A 106 -10.99 1.18 13.26
N ASP A 107 -9.88 1.11 14.00
CA ASP A 107 -8.69 0.31 13.68
C ASP A 107 -8.20 0.49 12.22
N MET A 108 -8.16 1.73 11.72
CA MET A 108 -7.73 2.05 10.37
C MET A 108 -6.26 1.68 10.16
N ASP A 109 -5.97 1.02 9.04
CA ASP A 109 -4.61 0.66 8.66
C ASP A 109 -3.82 1.90 8.20
N VAL A 110 -2.69 2.18 8.84
CA VAL A 110 -1.75 3.22 8.39
C VAL A 110 -0.38 2.60 8.18
N ARG A 111 0.13 2.69 6.95
CA ARG A 111 1.50 2.31 6.60
C ARG A 111 2.28 3.52 6.13
N ALA A 112 3.43 3.74 6.74
CA ALA A 112 4.36 4.79 6.36
C ALA A 112 5.64 4.15 5.78
N PHE A 113 6.06 4.66 4.62
CA PHE A 113 7.26 4.24 3.92
C PHE A 113 8.24 5.39 3.92
N PHE A 114 9.45 5.15 4.37
CA PHE A 114 10.52 6.14 4.41
C PHE A 114 11.68 5.62 3.57
N LEU A 115 11.96 6.33 2.48
CA LEU A 115 13.13 6.14 1.63
C LEU A 115 14.15 7.20 2.02
N GLY A 116 15.36 6.75 2.34
CA GLY A 116 16.46 7.59 2.81
C GLY A 116 17.73 6.78 2.96
N ASP A 117 18.62 7.19 3.87
CA ASP A 117 19.90 6.51 4.09
C ASP A 117 19.93 5.64 5.34
N ARG A 118 18.95 5.81 6.22
CA ARG A 118 18.95 5.27 7.57
C ARG A 118 17.58 4.73 7.97
N ARG A 119 17.54 3.99 9.09
CA ARG A 119 16.28 3.50 9.64
C ARG A 119 15.49 4.66 10.26
N VAL A 120 14.18 4.65 10.06
CA VAL A 120 13.27 5.65 10.65
C VAL A 120 12.50 5.07 11.84
N VAL A 121 12.29 5.88 12.87
CA VAL A 121 11.49 5.53 14.07
C VAL A 121 10.55 6.69 14.45
N PRO A 122 9.40 6.42 15.10
CA PRO A 122 8.51 7.47 15.58
C PRO A 122 9.08 8.16 16.84
N THR A 123 8.90 9.47 17.00
CA THR A 123 9.41 10.22 18.18
C THR A 123 8.31 10.56 19.20
N ASN A 124 7.13 10.98 18.74
CA ASN A 124 5.98 11.27 19.62
C ASN A 124 4.96 10.12 19.72
N PHE A 125 5.14 9.06 18.92
CA PHE A 125 4.41 7.80 19.03
C PHE A 125 5.33 6.73 19.57
N LYS A 126 4.79 5.74 20.28
CA LYS A 126 5.57 4.60 20.78
C LYS A 126 6.05 3.73 19.62
N HIS A 127 7.10 2.96 19.87
CA HIS A 127 7.47 1.84 19.02
C HIS A 127 7.22 0.53 19.74
N VAL A 128 6.57 -0.41 19.05
CA VAL A 128 6.14 -1.68 19.61
C VAL A 128 6.84 -2.82 18.87
N GLU A 129 7.47 -3.71 19.64
CA GLU A 129 7.93 -5.00 19.16
C GLU A 129 6.84 -6.04 19.44
N LEU A 130 6.40 -6.77 18.41
CA LEU A 130 5.38 -7.80 18.56
C LEU A 130 5.93 -9.03 19.31
N ASN A 131 5.08 -9.63 20.13
CA ASN A 131 5.31 -10.98 20.63
C ASN A 131 4.99 -12.00 19.53
N GLN A 132 6.03 -12.63 18.96
CA GLN A 132 5.91 -13.60 17.87
C GLN A 132 5.10 -14.85 18.26
N LEU A 133 4.95 -15.17 19.56
CA LEU A 133 4.12 -16.29 20.02
C LEU A 133 2.62 -16.06 19.83
N GLN A 134 2.19 -14.80 19.71
CA GLN A 134 0.78 -14.47 19.48
C GLN A 134 0.36 -14.63 18.02
N LEU A 135 1.31 -14.77 17.09
CA LEU A 135 1.02 -14.96 15.67
C LEU A 135 0.62 -16.41 15.39
N ASP A 136 -0.43 -16.58 14.59
CA ASP A 136 -0.87 -17.87 14.09
C ASP A 136 0.05 -18.34 12.95
N TRP A 137 1.19 -18.91 13.31
CA TRP A 137 2.16 -19.44 12.35
C TRP A 137 1.64 -20.61 11.52
N LEU A 138 0.69 -21.39 12.05
CA LEU A 138 0.10 -22.53 11.33
C LEU A 138 -0.93 -22.06 10.29
N GLY A 139 -1.62 -20.97 10.58
CA GLY A 139 -2.52 -20.23 9.68
C GLY A 139 -1.82 -19.11 8.91
N PHE A 140 -0.49 -19.14 8.78
CA PHE A 140 0.31 -18.18 8.00
C PHE A 140 0.09 -16.71 8.38
N GLY A 141 -0.07 -16.43 9.68
CA GLY A 141 -0.27 -15.09 10.22
C GLY A 141 -1.66 -14.52 9.94
N ALA A 142 -2.68 -15.35 9.74
CA ALA A 142 -4.06 -14.89 9.49
C ALA A 142 -4.59 -13.91 10.56
N ASN A 143 -4.06 -13.96 11.78
CA ASN A 143 -4.41 -13.06 12.88
C ASN A 143 -3.49 -11.83 13.02
N TYR A 144 -2.58 -11.58 12.06
CA TYR A 144 -1.55 -10.54 12.15
C TYR A 144 -2.10 -9.17 12.56
N LYS A 145 -3.14 -8.68 11.87
CA LYS A 145 -3.76 -7.38 12.18
C LYS A 145 -4.33 -7.32 13.60
N THR A 146 -4.90 -8.43 14.08
CA THR A 146 -5.40 -8.53 15.47
C THR A 146 -4.25 -8.44 16.47
N VAL A 147 -3.13 -9.11 16.20
CA VAL A 147 -1.94 -9.05 17.06
C VAL A 147 -1.37 -7.63 17.09
N VAL A 148 -1.34 -6.94 15.94
CA VAL A 148 -0.92 -5.54 15.85
C VAL A 148 -1.84 -4.63 16.66
N SER A 149 -3.15 -4.63 16.42
CA SER A 149 -4.10 -3.81 17.22
C SER A 149 -3.91 -4.06 18.71
N ARG A 150 -3.92 -5.34 19.15
CA ARG A 150 -3.77 -5.66 20.58
C ARG A 150 -2.43 -5.21 21.19
N ALA A 151 -1.37 -5.13 20.39
CA ALA A 151 -0.07 -4.65 20.86
C ALA A 151 -0.04 -3.11 20.93
N VAL A 152 -0.59 -2.43 19.93
CA VAL A 152 -0.72 -0.96 19.85
C VAL A 152 -1.70 -0.42 20.90
N ASP A 153 -2.78 -1.14 21.18
CA ASP A 153 -3.79 -0.80 22.20
C ASP A 153 -3.35 -1.18 23.62
N SER A 154 -2.12 -1.71 23.79
CA SER A 154 -1.65 -2.06 25.13
C SER A 154 -1.68 -0.81 26.03
N PRO A 155 -1.92 -0.94 27.34
CA PRO A 155 -2.09 0.23 28.22
C PRO A 155 -0.93 1.24 28.20
N VAL A 156 0.26 0.80 27.80
CA VAL A 156 1.45 1.66 27.68
C VAL A 156 1.59 2.29 26.29
N ALA A 157 1.14 1.59 25.24
CA ALA A 157 1.14 2.11 23.87
C ALA A 157 -0.06 3.02 23.58
N ASN A 158 -1.20 2.77 24.23
CA ASN A 158 -2.40 3.61 24.27
C ASN A 158 -2.89 4.04 22.88
N GLY A 159 -2.91 3.12 21.91
CA GLY A 159 -3.38 3.39 20.56
C GLY A 159 -2.41 4.19 19.68
N ARG A 160 -1.31 4.68 20.25
CA ARG A 160 -0.34 5.57 19.59
C ARG A 160 1.01 4.91 19.48
N ALA A 161 1.09 3.90 18.64
CA ALA A 161 2.33 3.20 18.39
C ALA A 161 2.47 2.74 16.95
N PHE A 162 3.71 2.61 16.49
CA PHE A 162 4.04 1.93 15.25
C PHE A 162 4.86 0.67 15.53
N ILE A 163 4.70 -0.32 14.67
CA ILE A 163 5.63 -1.43 14.54
C ILE A 163 6.49 -1.26 13.29
N THR A 164 7.66 -1.88 13.25
CA THR A 164 8.46 -1.97 12.03
C THR A 164 8.14 -3.27 11.29
N GLU A 165 7.60 -3.17 10.09
CA GLU A 165 7.34 -4.31 9.20
C GLU A 165 8.52 -4.61 8.26
N TYR A 166 9.37 -3.61 8.00
CA TYR A 166 10.61 -3.76 7.23
C TYR A 166 11.57 -2.63 7.57
N ALA A 167 12.86 -2.94 7.64
CA ALA A 167 13.93 -1.96 7.71
C ALA A 167 15.19 -2.58 7.10
N GLY A 168 15.67 -2.04 5.99
CA GLY A 168 16.82 -2.61 5.28
C GLY A 168 17.09 -1.93 3.95
N PRO A 169 17.95 -2.53 3.10
CA PRO A 169 18.29 -1.97 1.80
C PRO A 169 17.06 -1.70 0.93
N SER A 170 16.99 -0.51 0.33
CA SER A 170 15.90 -0.12 -0.59
C SER A 170 15.76 -1.06 -1.80
N SER A 171 16.84 -1.78 -2.15
CA SER A 171 16.88 -2.79 -3.22
C SER A 171 15.93 -3.98 -3.05
N VAL A 172 15.17 -4.06 -1.94
CA VAL A 172 14.05 -4.99 -1.80
C VAL A 172 12.88 -4.63 -2.72
N VAL A 173 12.77 -3.37 -3.15
CA VAL A 173 11.76 -2.89 -4.07
C VAL A 173 12.20 -3.20 -5.50
N ASP A 174 11.42 -4.01 -6.21
CA ASP A 174 11.64 -4.25 -7.63
C ASP A 174 11.14 -3.04 -8.43
N SER A 175 12.05 -2.36 -9.12
CA SER A 175 11.74 -1.21 -9.99
C SER A 175 11.35 -1.62 -11.41
N SER A 176 11.33 -2.92 -11.72
CA SER A 176 10.99 -3.43 -13.05
C SER A 176 9.56 -3.04 -13.43
N GLY A 177 9.41 -2.38 -14.58
CA GLY A 177 8.12 -1.96 -15.11
C GLY A 177 7.57 -0.65 -14.53
N ILE A 178 8.29 0.02 -13.63
CA ILE A 178 7.96 1.40 -13.22
C ILE A 178 8.24 2.37 -14.37
N LEU A 179 9.43 2.26 -14.97
CA LEU A 179 9.88 3.05 -16.10
C LEU A 179 10.45 2.12 -17.18
N ASP A 180 10.21 2.44 -18.45
CA ASP A 180 10.80 1.75 -19.60
C ASP A 180 11.58 2.76 -20.43
N SER A 181 12.80 2.41 -20.85
CA SER A 181 13.66 3.29 -21.65
C SER A 181 13.11 3.64 -23.03
N ARG A 182 12.04 2.95 -23.47
CA ARG A 182 11.33 3.26 -24.72
C ARG A 182 10.33 4.40 -24.57
N TRP A 183 9.95 4.77 -23.34
CA TRP A 183 8.94 5.80 -23.12
C TRP A 183 9.49 7.17 -23.52
N ASP A 184 8.78 7.84 -24.41
CA ASP A 184 9.13 9.15 -24.97
C ASP A 184 7.83 9.87 -25.35
N SER A 185 7.40 10.81 -24.51
CA SER A 185 6.23 11.66 -24.75
C SER A 185 6.42 12.55 -25.98
N GLY A 186 7.63 13.05 -26.21
CA GLY A 186 7.96 13.93 -27.34
C GLY A 186 7.71 13.29 -28.70
N ALA A 187 7.75 11.96 -28.77
CA ALA A 187 7.43 11.20 -29.99
C ALA A 187 5.97 11.40 -30.47
N PHE A 188 5.06 11.81 -29.58
CA PHE A 188 3.62 11.95 -29.88
C PHE A 188 3.22 13.32 -30.44
N ALA A 189 4.04 14.36 -30.22
CA ALA A 189 3.71 15.77 -30.44
C ALA A 189 3.17 16.14 -31.84
N THR A 190 3.43 15.31 -32.85
CA THR A 190 2.97 15.55 -34.23
C THR A 190 2.27 14.35 -34.87
N LEU A 191 1.92 13.32 -34.09
CA LEU A 191 1.35 12.09 -34.62
C LEU A 191 -0.16 12.25 -34.87
N THR A 192 -0.67 11.56 -35.90
CA THR A 192 -2.11 11.34 -36.03
C THR A 192 -2.60 10.30 -35.02
N PRO A 193 -3.91 10.20 -34.72
CA PRO A 193 -4.44 9.17 -33.82
C PRO A 193 -3.98 7.74 -34.14
N THR A 194 -3.99 7.37 -35.41
CA THR A 194 -3.52 6.04 -35.85
C THR A 194 -2.03 5.85 -35.55
N GLN A 195 -1.21 6.87 -35.79
CA GLN A 195 0.23 6.82 -35.50
C GLN A 195 0.50 6.81 -33.99
N ALA A 196 -0.27 7.56 -33.20
CA ALA A 196 -0.18 7.56 -31.75
C ALA A 196 -0.48 6.17 -31.17
N MET A 197 -1.52 5.47 -31.65
CA MET A 197 -1.78 4.09 -31.22
C MET A 197 -0.64 3.13 -31.55
N GLN A 198 0.01 3.30 -32.71
CA GLN A 198 1.18 2.50 -33.10
C GLN A 198 2.40 2.82 -32.22
N GLU A 199 2.60 4.09 -31.88
CA GLU A 199 3.69 4.52 -31.01
C GLU A 199 3.48 4.03 -29.57
N LEU A 200 2.24 4.04 -29.04
CA LEU A 200 1.91 3.44 -27.74
C LEU A 200 2.23 1.94 -27.69
N ASP A 201 1.93 1.19 -28.76
CA ASP A 201 2.28 -0.24 -28.88
C ASP A 201 3.81 -0.46 -28.92
N LYS A 202 4.51 0.37 -29.71
CA LYS A 202 5.97 0.37 -29.79
C LYS A 202 6.64 0.66 -28.44
N GLN A 203 6.10 1.61 -27.69
CA GLN A 203 6.57 1.95 -26.34
C GLN A 203 6.07 0.96 -25.26
N GLY A 204 5.21 0.00 -25.63
CA GLY A 204 4.69 -1.03 -24.72
C GLY A 204 3.68 -0.49 -23.70
N LEU A 205 3.06 0.66 -23.97
CA LEU A 205 2.07 1.32 -23.13
C LEU A 205 0.65 0.83 -23.42
N PHE A 206 0.42 0.32 -24.64
CA PHE A 206 -0.84 -0.23 -25.10
C PHE A 206 -0.57 -1.46 -25.97
N SER A 207 -1.52 -2.38 -26.14
CA SER A 207 -1.37 -3.49 -27.07
C SER A 207 -2.72 -4.03 -27.51
N CYS A 208 -2.85 -4.35 -28.80
CA CYS A 208 -4.02 -5.04 -29.36
C CYS A 208 -3.62 -6.38 -29.98
N SER A 209 -4.26 -7.47 -29.54
CA SER A 209 -4.06 -8.82 -30.11
C SER A 209 -5.41 -9.52 -30.28
N GLN A 210 -5.64 -10.11 -31.45
CA GLN A 210 -6.87 -10.86 -31.78
C GLN A 210 -8.18 -10.08 -31.44
N ALA A 211 -8.20 -8.79 -31.73
CA ALA A 211 -9.31 -7.87 -31.42
C ALA A 211 -9.60 -7.73 -29.91
N GLN A 212 -8.58 -7.92 -29.06
CA GLN A 212 -8.60 -7.55 -27.65
C GLN A 212 -7.50 -6.53 -27.42
N CYS A 213 -7.87 -5.36 -26.89
CA CYS A 213 -6.96 -4.27 -26.64
C CYS A 213 -6.82 -4.03 -25.14
N ALA A 214 -5.60 -3.84 -24.68
CA ALA A 214 -5.29 -3.61 -23.28
C ALA A 214 -4.29 -2.46 -23.15
N SER A 215 -4.59 -1.56 -22.23
CA SER A 215 -3.62 -0.63 -21.70
C SER A 215 -2.70 -1.38 -20.74
N ILE A 216 -1.39 -1.29 -20.98
CA ILE A 216 -0.39 -1.95 -20.11
C ILE A 216 -0.16 -1.09 -18.87
N HIS A 217 -0.17 0.24 -19.03
CA HIS A 217 -0.14 1.19 -17.94
C HIS A 217 -1.57 1.64 -17.58
N PRO A 218 -1.98 1.69 -16.30
CA PRO A 218 -3.36 2.02 -15.92
C PRO A 218 -3.80 3.44 -16.30
N LEU A 219 -2.87 4.39 -16.36
CA LEU A 219 -3.17 5.80 -16.67
C LEU A 219 -3.20 6.13 -18.17
N VAL A 220 -2.78 5.21 -19.04
CA VAL A 220 -2.86 5.43 -20.50
C VAL A 220 -4.30 5.32 -21.00
N GLU A 221 -5.13 4.50 -20.38
CA GLU A 221 -6.52 4.37 -20.80
C GLU A 221 -7.35 5.65 -20.56
N PRO A 222 -7.32 6.29 -19.38
CA PRO A 222 -7.94 7.60 -19.20
C PRO A 222 -7.49 8.66 -20.22
N LEU A 223 -6.20 8.68 -20.57
CA LEU A 223 -5.68 9.58 -21.61
C LEU A 223 -6.33 9.31 -22.95
N LEU A 224 -6.37 8.04 -23.37
CA LEU A 224 -7.04 7.65 -24.61
C LEU A 224 -8.53 7.99 -24.59
N ALA A 225 -9.23 7.79 -23.48
CA ALA A 225 -10.64 8.13 -23.38
C ALA A 225 -10.92 9.65 -23.48
N HIS A 226 -9.95 10.49 -23.07
CA HIS A 226 -10.03 11.94 -23.20
C HIS A 226 -9.81 12.40 -24.65
N TYR A 227 -8.71 11.96 -25.27
CA TYR A 227 -8.31 12.45 -26.60
C TYR A 227 -8.91 11.66 -27.77
N LEU A 228 -9.34 10.42 -27.53
CA LEU A 228 -9.97 9.52 -28.51
C LEU A 228 -11.25 8.90 -27.91
N PRO A 229 -12.27 9.73 -27.63
CA PRO A 229 -13.50 9.27 -27.00
C PRO A 229 -14.22 8.25 -27.87
N ILE A 230 -14.61 7.12 -27.27
CA ILE A 230 -15.29 6.03 -27.99
C ILE A 230 -16.69 6.49 -28.42
N PRO A 231 -17.03 6.42 -29.73
CA PRO A 231 -18.35 6.80 -30.21
C PRO A 231 -19.47 5.92 -29.62
N ALA A 232 -20.66 6.52 -29.49
CA ALA A 232 -21.83 5.82 -28.94
C ALA A 232 -22.15 4.53 -29.71
N GLY A 233 -22.29 3.43 -28.98
CA GLY A 233 -22.63 2.11 -29.54
C GLY A 233 -21.45 1.30 -30.06
N ILE A 234 -20.22 1.83 -29.99
CA ILE A 234 -18.99 1.10 -30.32
C ILE A 234 -18.36 0.54 -29.04
N THR A 235 -17.87 -0.69 -29.09
CA THR A 235 -17.14 -1.28 -27.95
C THR A 235 -15.69 -0.81 -27.95
N ARG A 236 -15.11 -0.68 -26.75
CA ARG A 236 -13.69 -0.34 -26.55
C ARG A 236 -12.74 -1.11 -27.48
N ASP A 237 -12.83 -2.44 -27.47
CA ASP A 237 -11.95 -3.30 -28.28
C ASP A 237 -12.13 -3.09 -29.79
N ALA A 238 -13.35 -2.76 -30.23
CA ALA A 238 -13.62 -2.48 -31.65
C ALA A 238 -13.03 -1.14 -32.06
N TYR A 239 -13.15 -0.13 -31.20
CA TYR A 239 -12.62 1.21 -31.46
C TYR A 239 -11.08 1.21 -31.45
N TYR A 240 -10.44 0.88 -30.33
CA TYR A 240 -8.98 0.91 -30.25
C TYR A 240 -8.30 -0.18 -31.09
N GLY A 241 -9.01 -1.25 -31.43
CA GLY A 241 -8.52 -2.27 -32.36
C GLY A 241 -8.41 -1.79 -33.81
N CYS A 242 -9.09 -0.70 -34.17
CA CYS A 242 -8.98 -0.05 -35.47
C CYS A 242 -9.37 1.43 -35.39
N VAL A 243 -8.54 2.26 -34.77
CA VAL A 243 -8.82 3.71 -34.66
C VAL A 243 -9.00 4.36 -36.04
N GLU A 244 -8.22 3.94 -37.04
CA GLU A 244 -8.34 4.40 -38.44
C GLU A 244 -9.72 4.13 -39.07
N CYS A 245 -10.41 3.06 -38.64
CA CYS A 245 -11.77 2.74 -39.09
C CYS A 245 -12.81 3.81 -38.70
N TYR A 246 -12.44 4.73 -37.79
CA TYR A 246 -13.27 5.80 -37.25
C TYR A 246 -12.60 7.17 -37.43
N SER A 247 -11.85 7.35 -38.51
CA SER A 247 -11.10 8.59 -38.79
C SER A 247 -11.94 9.86 -38.91
N ASP A 248 -13.25 9.72 -39.08
CA ASP A 248 -14.25 10.77 -39.02
C ASP A 248 -14.54 11.28 -37.60
N THR A 249 -13.91 10.69 -36.57
CA THR A 249 -14.13 11.04 -35.15
C THR A 249 -12.97 11.81 -34.52
N PHE A 250 -11.99 12.25 -35.32
CA PHE A 250 -10.73 12.83 -34.84
C PHE A 250 -10.75 14.36 -34.69
N ASP A 251 -11.93 14.99 -34.71
CA ASP A 251 -12.07 16.46 -34.82
C ASP A 251 -11.36 17.23 -33.67
N ASP A 252 -11.19 16.61 -32.50
CA ASP A 252 -10.61 17.21 -31.30
C ASP A 252 -9.22 16.62 -30.91
N TRP A 253 -8.53 15.91 -31.82
CA TRP A 253 -7.20 15.36 -31.53
C TRP A 253 -6.15 16.47 -31.44
N ASP A 254 -5.61 16.68 -30.23
CA ASP A 254 -4.45 17.52 -29.98
C ASP A 254 -3.22 16.65 -29.62
N PRO A 255 -2.29 16.41 -30.56
CA PRO A 255 -1.14 15.55 -30.32
C PRO A 255 -0.14 16.14 -29.32
N GLN A 256 -0.05 17.48 -29.24
CA GLN A 256 0.86 18.12 -28.29
C GLN A 256 0.30 18.00 -26.88
N ALA A 257 -1.00 18.28 -26.70
CA ALA A 257 -1.64 18.13 -25.39
C ALA A 257 -1.62 16.67 -24.91
N PHE A 258 -1.84 15.69 -25.80
CA PHE A 258 -1.68 14.27 -25.46
C PHE A 258 -0.24 13.94 -25.00
N ALA A 259 0.78 14.47 -25.69
CA ALA A 259 2.17 14.28 -25.32
C ALA A 259 2.47 14.87 -23.94
N ASP A 260 2.03 16.10 -23.70
CA ASP A 260 2.22 16.82 -22.43
C ASP A 260 1.53 16.08 -21.26
N ASP A 261 0.31 15.60 -21.46
CA ASP A 261 -0.42 14.83 -20.44
C ASP A 261 0.20 13.45 -20.19
N LEU A 262 0.74 12.79 -21.22
CA LEU A 262 1.45 11.53 -21.07
C LEU A 262 2.74 11.73 -20.25
N GLU A 263 3.45 12.82 -20.49
CA GLU A 263 4.62 13.22 -19.70
C GLU A 263 4.23 13.47 -18.25
N GLU A 264 3.27 14.35 -18.00
CA GLU A 264 2.86 14.75 -16.65
C GLU A 264 2.30 13.58 -15.83
N ARG A 265 1.50 12.71 -16.44
CA ARG A 265 0.71 11.69 -15.71
C ARG A 265 1.36 10.32 -15.70
N VAL A 266 2.28 10.01 -16.61
CA VAL A 266 2.87 8.67 -16.74
C VAL A 266 4.38 8.70 -16.63
N ILE A 267 5.06 9.45 -17.51
CA ILE A 267 6.52 9.33 -17.65
C ILE A 267 7.26 10.05 -16.52
N ALA A 268 6.99 11.34 -16.29
CA ALA A 268 7.69 12.10 -15.26
C ALA A 268 7.48 11.53 -13.84
N PRO A 269 6.28 11.06 -13.43
CA PRO A 269 6.10 10.37 -12.15
C PRO A 269 6.88 9.05 -12.06
N ALA A 270 6.99 8.30 -13.16
CA ALA A 270 7.77 7.07 -13.21
C ALA A 270 9.28 7.33 -13.07
N GLU A 271 9.79 8.35 -13.77
CA GLU A 271 11.17 8.81 -13.62
C GLU A 271 11.45 9.25 -12.18
N HIS A 272 10.57 10.06 -11.60
CA HIS A 272 10.70 10.50 -10.22
C HIS A 272 10.72 9.31 -9.25
N ALA A 273 9.81 8.34 -9.40
CA ALA A 273 9.76 7.15 -8.56
C ALA A 273 11.06 6.32 -8.64
N VAL A 274 11.63 6.14 -9.84
CA VAL A 274 12.92 5.46 -10.02
C VAL A 274 14.06 6.25 -9.39
N ASN A 275 14.10 7.58 -9.58
CA ASN A 275 15.13 8.43 -9.00
C ASN A 275 15.12 8.37 -7.46
N VAL A 276 13.95 8.46 -6.83
CA VAL A 276 13.83 8.33 -5.36
C VAL A 276 14.36 6.99 -4.85
N LEU A 277 14.11 5.90 -5.60
CA LEU A 277 14.64 4.57 -5.25
C LEU A 277 16.16 4.44 -5.46
N ILE A 278 16.71 5.10 -6.48
CA ILE A 278 18.16 5.10 -6.77
C ILE A 278 18.91 5.95 -5.75
N ASP A 279 18.35 7.12 -5.41
CA ASP A 279 18.96 8.09 -4.51
C ASP A 279 18.91 7.63 -3.04
N SER A 280 18.02 6.69 -2.72
CA SER A 280 17.84 6.17 -1.36
C SER A 280 18.48 4.79 -1.21
N THR A 281 19.33 4.62 -0.19
CA THR A 281 20.00 3.33 0.08
C THR A 281 19.23 2.43 1.05
N TYR A 282 18.24 3.00 1.76
CA TYR A 282 17.52 2.35 2.83
C TYR A 282 16.00 2.59 2.71
N LEU A 283 15.22 1.57 3.08
CA LEU A 283 13.77 1.63 3.19
C LEU A 283 13.34 1.20 4.60
N THR A 284 12.53 2.04 5.25
CA THR A 284 11.79 1.67 6.46
C THR A 284 10.29 1.62 6.17
N ARG A 285 9.63 0.51 6.51
CA ARG A 285 8.17 0.36 6.49
C ARG A 285 7.66 0.25 7.92
N LEU A 286 6.90 1.26 8.34
CA LEU A 286 6.21 1.27 9.62
C LEU A 286 4.71 1.00 9.41
N TYR A 287 4.10 0.34 10.38
CA TYR A 287 2.67 0.00 10.34
C TYR A 287 2.02 0.24 11.69
N THR A 288 0.79 0.75 11.67
CA THR A 288 -0.07 0.86 12.83
C THR A 288 -1.53 0.59 12.45
N ARG A 289 -2.33 0.30 13.47
CA ARG A 289 -3.78 0.34 13.42
C ARG A 289 -4.22 1.32 14.50
N ILE A 290 -5.00 2.31 14.10
CA ILE A 290 -5.37 3.43 14.97
C ILE A 290 -6.82 3.84 14.73
N SER A 291 -7.54 4.14 15.80
CA SER A 291 -8.92 4.58 15.75
C SER A 291 -9.05 6.11 15.79
N PRO A 292 -10.17 6.69 15.31
CA PRO A 292 -10.35 8.15 15.28
C PRO A 292 -10.13 8.82 16.65
N VAL A 293 -10.54 8.17 17.74
CA VAL A 293 -10.38 8.70 19.11
C VAL A 293 -8.92 8.79 19.56
N GLU A 294 -8.02 8.05 18.91
CA GLU A 294 -6.59 8.01 19.22
C GLU A 294 -5.78 8.99 18.35
N MET A 295 -6.34 9.42 17.21
CA MET A 295 -5.76 10.35 16.23
C MET A 295 -5.83 11.82 16.70
N THR A 296 -5.33 12.12 17.90
CA THR A 296 -5.32 13.52 18.39
C THR A 296 -4.00 14.26 18.13
N GLU A 297 -3.01 13.56 17.58
CA GLU A 297 -1.67 14.05 17.26
C GLU A 297 -1.22 13.43 15.94
N ASP A 298 -0.35 14.15 15.23
CA ASP A 298 0.30 13.63 14.04
C ASP A 298 1.61 12.97 14.42
N PRO A 299 1.87 11.71 14.01
CA PRO A 299 3.13 11.06 14.26
C PRO A 299 4.27 11.74 13.50
N MET A 300 5.33 12.02 14.26
CA MET A 300 6.61 12.55 13.82
C MET A 300 7.64 11.44 13.82
N PHE A 301 8.62 11.53 12.92
CA PHE A 301 9.63 10.50 12.77
C PHE A 301 11.04 11.09 12.60
N VAL A 302 12.04 10.31 12.99
CA VAL A 302 13.46 10.68 12.86
C VAL A 302 14.28 9.53 12.29
N GLU A 303 15.32 9.88 11.53
CA GLU A 303 16.33 8.93 11.08
C GLU A 303 17.31 8.56 12.20
N ARG A 304 17.75 7.31 12.21
CA ARG A 304 18.59 6.74 13.26
C ARG A 304 19.78 5.98 12.68
N GLU A 305 20.94 6.22 13.25
CA GLU A 305 22.08 5.32 13.12
C GLU A 305 21.84 4.09 14.03
N ASP A 306 22.30 2.92 13.59
CA ASP A 306 22.42 1.70 14.40
C ASP A 306 21.14 0.97 14.83
N TYR A 307 20.40 0.45 13.84
CA TYR A 307 19.43 -0.60 14.11
C TYR A 307 19.60 -1.84 13.24
N ASN A 308 19.28 -2.98 13.86
CA ASN A 308 19.15 -4.23 13.15
C ASN A 308 18.15 -4.10 12.00
N GLN A 309 18.49 -4.72 10.88
CA GLN A 309 17.57 -4.90 9.78
C GLN A 309 16.35 -5.71 10.24
N VAL A 310 15.19 -5.39 9.69
CA VAL A 310 13.94 -6.09 9.93
C VAL A 310 13.49 -6.69 8.60
N SER A 311 13.43 -8.03 8.53
CA SER A 311 12.97 -8.74 7.34
C SER A 311 11.46 -8.57 7.16
N ALA A 312 11.04 -8.29 5.93
CA ALA A 312 9.63 -8.31 5.54
C ALA A 312 9.07 -9.73 5.45
N ASN A 313 9.95 -10.73 5.37
CA ASN A 313 9.62 -12.14 5.27
C ASN A 313 9.97 -12.82 6.59
N LEU A 314 8.95 -13.14 7.38
CA LEU A 314 9.08 -13.90 8.61
C LEU A 314 8.79 -15.38 8.32
N THR A 315 9.64 -16.28 8.81
CA THR A 315 9.49 -17.72 8.62
C THR A 315 9.55 -18.42 9.97
N ALA A 316 8.53 -19.23 10.26
CA ALA A 316 8.59 -20.22 11.33
C ALA A 316 8.89 -21.61 10.75
N THR A 317 9.65 -22.42 11.49
CA THR A 317 10.02 -23.78 11.07
C THR A 317 9.32 -24.79 11.97
N SER A 318 8.59 -25.74 11.37
CA SER A 318 8.06 -26.89 12.11
C SER A 318 9.01 -28.08 11.99
N ARG A 319 9.29 -28.74 13.12
CA ARG A 319 10.11 -29.95 13.20
C ARG A 319 9.32 -31.05 13.89
N THR A 320 9.14 -32.15 13.19
CA THR A 320 8.57 -33.39 13.73
C THR A 320 9.67 -34.42 13.92
N LEU A 321 9.75 -34.98 15.13
CA LEU A 321 10.64 -36.08 15.49
C LEU A 321 10.06 -37.42 15.04
N CYS A 322 10.90 -38.46 14.98
CA CYS A 322 10.46 -39.80 14.57
C CYS A 322 9.46 -40.44 15.55
N ASN A 323 9.45 -39.98 16.81
CA ASN A 323 8.49 -40.41 17.82
C ASN A 323 7.11 -39.70 17.68
N GLY A 324 6.97 -38.76 16.73
CA GLY A 324 5.76 -37.98 16.49
C GLY A 324 5.72 -36.61 17.18
N ASP A 325 6.60 -36.35 18.15
CA ASP A 325 6.67 -35.06 18.82
C ASP A 325 6.98 -33.96 17.81
N THR A 326 6.29 -32.83 17.93
CA THR A 326 6.44 -31.71 17.01
C THR A 326 6.70 -30.43 17.78
N ALA A 327 7.60 -29.60 17.26
CA ALA A 327 7.85 -28.25 17.75
C ALA A 327 7.92 -27.26 16.59
N LEU A 328 7.43 -26.05 16.85
CA LEU A 328 7.53 -24.90 15.97
C LEU A 328 8.61 -23.95 16.49
N TYR A 329 9.44 -23.42 15.61
CA TYR A 329 10.47 -22.42 15.89
C TYR A 329 10.07 -21.11 15.23
N THR A 330 9.85 -20.06 16.00
CA THR A 330 9.51 -18.72 15.52
C THR A 330 10.73 -17.99 14.92
N PRO A 331 10.55 -16.89 14.15
CA PRO A 331 11.66 -16.15 13.55
C PRO A 331 12.66 -15.59 14.57
N ASP A 332 12.21 -15.27 15.78
CA ASP A 332 13.02 -14.81 16.91
C ASP A 332 13.62 -15.96 17.74
N GLY A 333 13.50 -17.20 17.25
CA GLY A 333 14.18 -18.38 17.82
C GLY A 333 13.45 -19.06 18.97
N GLN A 334 12.21 -18.68 19.28
CA GLN A 334 11.42 -19.30 20.34
C GLN A 334 10.86 -20.65 19.89
N GLN A 335 10.94 -21.65 20.76
CA GLN A 335 10.43 -22.99 20.51
C GLN A 335 9.07 -23.18 21.19
N ILE A 336 8.07 -23.56 20.41
CA ILE A 336 6.73 -23.94 20.87
C ILE A 336 6.58 -25.44 20.67
N ASN A 337 6.43 -26.20 21.75
CA ASN A 337 6.14 -27.63 21.68
C ASN A 337 4.67 -27.79 21.29
N THR A 338 4.39 -28.22 20.05
CA THR A 338 3.02 -28.29 19.53
C THR A 338 2.37 -29.64 19.76
N GLY A 339 3.12 -30.71 20.04
CA GLY A 339 2.56 -32.04 20.29
C GLY A 339 1.66 -32.57 19.15
N GLY A 340 1.83 -32.07 17.93
CA GLY A 340 0.98 -32.41 16.77
C GLY A 340 -0.30 -31.58 16.62
N LEU A 341 -0.40 -30.41 17.28
CA LEU A 341 -1.51 -29.48 17.09
C LEU A 341 -1.71 -29.09 15.62
N VAL A 342 -2.98 -28.97 15.24
CA VAL A 342 -3.43 -28.55 13.90
C VAL A 342 -3.87 -27.08 13.85
N SER A 343 -3.82 -26.39 14.99
CA SER A 343 -4.19 -24.98 15.15
C SER A 343 -3.15 -24.25 16.00
N ALA A 344 -3.08 -22.92 15.88
CA ALA A 344 -2.19 -22.11 16.70
C ALA A 344 -2.33 -22.43 18.19
N PRO A 345 -1.23 -22.45 18.95
CA PRO A 345 -1.29 -22.45 20.41
C PRO A 345 -1.99 -21.17 20.90
N PHE A 346 -2.72 -21.29 22.01
CA PHE A 346 -3.31 -20.15 22.70
C PHE A 346 -2.59 -19.91 24.02
N PHE A 347 -2.18 -18.67 24.28
CA PHE A 347 -1.47 -18.26 25.48
C PHE A 347 -2.31 -17.25 26.28
N PRO A 348 -3.22 -17.72 27.16
CA PRO A 348 -4.07 -16.84 27.95
C PRO A 348 -3.24 -15.90 28.83
N GLY A 349 -3.51 -14.59 28.76
CA GLY A 349 -2.84 -13.58 29.59
C GLY A 349 -1.42 -13.21 29.14
N MET A 350 -0.89 -13.86 28.10
CA MET A 350 0.40 -13.49 27.53
C MET A 350 0.26 -12.16 26.75
N PRO A 351 1.17 -11.19 26.95
CA PRO A 351 1.08 -9.90 26.27
C PRO A 351 1.31 -10.01 24.76
N PHE A 352 0.72 -9.08 24.00
CA PHE A 352 0.86 -8.97 22.54
C PHE A 352 2.11 -8.19 22.11
N ALA A 353 2.59 -7.28 22.95
CA ALA A 353 3.87 -6.61 22.77
C ALA A 353 4.95 -7.35 23.59
N SER A 354 6.06 -7.72 22.95
CA SER A 354 7.25 -8.21 23.66
C SER A 354 8.00 -7.05 24.32
N ARG A 355 7.95 -5.86 23.70
CA ARG A 355 8.59 -4.65 24.18
C ARG A 355 7.86 -3.40 23.67
N VAL A 356 7.82 -2.36 24.48
CA VAL A 356 7.31 -1.03 24.11
C VAL A 356 8.36 0.00 24.49
N VAL A 357 8.72 0.86 23.54
CA VAL A 357 9.76 1.88 23.70
C VAL A 357 9.29 3.25 23.19
N GLU A 358 9.97 4.30 23.64
CA GLU A 358 9.90 5.66 23.11
C GLU A 358 11.25 6.09 22.58
N TYR A 359 11.22 7.03 21.64
CA TYR A 359 12.41 7.70 21.13
C TYR A 359 12.29 9.18 21.38
N THR A 360 13.33 9.79 21.93
CA THR A 360 13.47 11.25 21.95
C THR A 360 13.84 11.77 20.55
N ASP A 361 13.78 13.09 20.34
CA ASP A 361 14.08 13.71 19.04
C ASP A 361 15.53 13.48 18.58
N ASP A 362 16.47 13.33 19.51
CA ASP A 362 17.86 12.92 19.21
C ASP A 362 17.99 11.41 18.91
N GLY A 363 16.88 10.70 18.96
CA GLY A 363 16.81 9.27 18.74
C GLY A 363 17.14 8.42 19.96
N THR A 364 17.33 8.95 21.16
CA THR A 364 17.62 8.09 22.32
C THR A 364 16.44 7.19 22.67
N GLU A 365 16.69 5.88 22.78
CA GLU A 365 15.68 4.88 23.13
C GLU A 365 15.43 4.81 24.65
N THR A 366 14.17 4.87 25.05
CA THR A 366 13.73 4.59 26.42
C THR A 366 12.77 3.40 26.44
N VAL A 367 13.11 2.37 27.21
CA VAL A 367 12.26 1.18 27.37
C VAL A 367 11.18 1.47 28.40
N LEU A 368 9.91 1.42 27.97
CA LEU A 368 8.77 1.58 28.86
C LEU A 368 8.32 0.25 29.46
N VAL A 369 8.31 -0.79 28.62
CA VAL A 369 7.92 -2.15 29.02
C VAL A 369 8.81 -3.17 28.29
N ASP A 370 9.28 -4.17 29.04
CA ASP A 370 9.94 -5.36 28.51
C ASP A 370 9.26 -6.62 29.08
N ASN A 371 8.46 -7.27 28.24
CA ASN A 371 7.70 -8.45 28.62
C ASN A 371 8.45 -9.77 28.37
N ARG A 372 9.67 -9.73 27.81
CA ARG A 372 10.35 -10.93 27.30
C ARG A 372 10.56 -11.99 28.38
N ALA A 373 10.93 -11.58 29.60
CA ALA A 373 11.09 -12.51 30.72
C ALA A 373 9.77 -13.19 31.12
N SER A 374 8.66 -12.44 31.17
CA SER A 374 7.34 -13.01 31.47
C SER A 374 6.85 -13.94 30.37
N ILE A 375 7.04 -13.54 29.11
CA ILE A 375 6.73 -14.36 27.93
C ILE A 375 7.51 -15.68 27.98
N GLN A 376 8.81 -15.63 28.26
CA GLN A 376 9.65 -16.81 28.34
C GLN A 376 9.20 -17.78 29.45
N ASN A 377 8.82 -17.25 30.62
CA ASN A 377 8.29 -18.08 31.71
C ASN A 377 6.98 -18.76 31.31
N GLN A 378 6.04 -18.02 30.71
CA GLN A 378 4.76 -18.57 30.24
C GLN A 378 4.96 -19.61 29.12
N LEU A 379 5.91 -19.39 28.21
CA LEU A 379 6.27 -20.35 27.18
C LEU A 379 6.88 -21.62 27.79
N ALA A 380 7.71 -21.51 28.83
CA ALA A 380 8.27 -22.66 29.53
C ALA A 380 7.17 -23.48 30.24
N ASP A 381 6.22 -22.82 30.90
CA ASP A 381 5.06 -23.47 31.52
C ASP A 381 4.18 -24.17 30.49
N TYR A 382 3.93 -23.54 29.34
CA TYR A 382 3.24 -24.17 28.21
C TYR A 382 4.00 -25.40 27.71
N ASN A 383 5.29 -25.26 27.42
CA ASN A 383 6.12 -26.33 26.87
C ASN A 383 6.26 -27.51 27.84
N SER A 384 6.17 -27.29 29.16
CA SER A 384 6.19 -28.38 30.15
C SER A 384 5.02 -29.36 30.00
N GLN A 385 3.93 -28.96 29.34
CA GLN A 385 2.73 -29.77 29.12
C GLN A 385 2.84 -30.62 27.83
N TYR A 386 3.77 -30.31 26.94
CA TYR A 386 3.92 -30.95 25.64
C TYR A 386 5.34 -31.49 25.48
N PRO A 387 5.53 -32.82 25.41
CA PRO A 387 6.86 -33.38 25.28
C PRO A 387 7.49 -33.00 23.92
N PHE A 388 8.77 -32.68 23.97
CA PHE A 388 9.63 -32.60 22.80
C PHE A 388 11.03 -32.99 23.26
N ASP A 389 11.35 -34.28 23.20
CA ASP A 389 12.66 -34.78 23.55
C ASP A 389 13.42 -35.23 22.30
N PRO A 390 14.31 -34.39 21.74
CA PRO A 390 15.11 -34.75 20.57
C PRO A 390 16.11 -35.89 20.84
N SER A 391 16.32 -36.27 22.10
CA SER A 391 17.15 -37.39 22.51
C SER A 391 16.38 -38.70 22.68
N SER A 392 15.04 -38.64 22.72
CA SER A 392 14.20 -39.83 22.83
C SER A 392 14.30 -40.67 21.54
N GLN A 393 14.88 -41.86 21.65
CA GLN A 393 14.84 -42.82 20.54
C GLN A 393 13.41 -43.34 20.39
N PRO A 394 12.93 -43.57 19.16
CA PRO A 394 11.64 -44.24 18.97
C PRO A 394 11.67 -45.55 19.75
N GLY A 395 10.69 -45.74 20.63
CA GLY A 395 10.56 -46.97 21.41
C GLY A 395 10.66 -48.16 20.46
N MET A 396 11.57 -49.09 20.76
CA MET A 396 11.77 -50.32 20.00
C MET A 396 10.53 -51.22 20.11
N ASN A 397 9.46 -50.85 19.41
CA ASN A 397 8.38 -51.71 18.98
C ASN A 397 8.22 -51.51 17.46
N ALA A 398 9.33 -51.53 16.75
CA ALA A 398 9.32 -51.70 15.30
C ALA A 398 9.08 -53.18 15.02
N SER A 399 7.83 -53.55 14.73
CA SER A 399 7.60 -54.62 13.77
C SER A 399 8.34 -54.24 12.50
N SER A 400 9.26 -55.08 12.07
CA SER A 400 10.12 -54.88 10.90
C SER A 400 9.31 -54.57 9.65
N SER A 401 9.20 -53.30 9.31
CA SER A 401 8.99 -52.83 7.94
C SER A 401 9.95 -51.67 7.73
N ASP A 402 10.96 -51.89 6.91
CA ASP A 402 11.95 -50.90 6.47
C ASP A 402 11.25 -49.64 5.94
N GLY A 403 11.19 -48.62 6.79
CA GLY A 403 10.72 -47.29 6.45
C GLY A 403 11.63 -46.28 7.10
N GLY A 404 12.80 -46.03 6.50
CA GLY A 404 13.72 -45.01 6.98
C GLY A 404 13.04 -43.64 7.01
N CYS A 405 13.01 -43.01 8.19
CA CYS A 405 12.59 -41.61 8.33
C CYS A 405 13.69 -40.69 7.78
N ALA A 406 13.62 -40.37 6.50
CA ALA A 406 14.41 -39.29 5.93
C ALA A 406 13.82 -37.93 6.37
N CYS A 407 14.60 -37.13 7.09
CA CYS A 407 14.26 -35.73 7.36
C CYS A 407 14.26 -34.97 6.04
N ARG A 408 13.08 -34.70 5.48
CA ARG A 408 12.92 -33.85 4.31
C ARG A 408 12.56 -32.45 4.80
N THR A 409 13.45 -31.48 4.63
CA THR A 409 13.06 -30.07 4.66
C THR A 409 12.16 -29.84 3.44
N GLN A 410 10.84 -29.91 3.63
CA GLN A 410 9.92 -29.46 2.60
C GLN A 410 9.70 -27.96 2.79
N PRO A 411 10.23 -27.10 1.91
CA PRO A 411 9.70 -25.75 1.84
C PRO A 411 8.23 -25.89 1.47
N VAL A 412 7.33 -25.44 2.34
CA VAL A 412 5.96 -25.15 1.95
C VAL A 412 6.02 -23.85 1.14
N ARG A 413 6.55 -23.94 -0.09
CA ARG A 413 6.42 -22.90 -1.11
C ARG A 413 5.08 -23.12 -1.78
N THR A 414 4.21 -22.12 -1.71
CA THR A 414 3.07 -22.04 -2.62
C THR A 414 3.58 -22.08 -4.06
N GLN A 415 3.13 -23.05 -4.86
CA GLN A 415 2.97 -22.84 -6.29
C GLN A 415 1.89 -21.77 -6.49
N GLN A 416 2.24 -20.50 -6.31
CA GLN A 416 1.56 -19.42 -7.01
C GLN A 416 2.33 -19.22 -8.33
N GLY A 417 2.01 -20.07 -9.30
CA GLY A 417 2.68 -20.09 -10.60
C GLY A 417 2.50 -21.45 -11.25
N GLY A 418 1.29 -21.76 -11.71
CA GLY A 418 1.07 -23.00 -12.46
C GLY A 418 -0.31 -23.66 -12.39
N VAL A 419 -1.41 -22.96 -12.07
CA VAL A 419 -2.75 -23.51 -12.30
C VAL A 419 -3.68 -22.44 -12.88
N LEU A 420 -3.36 -21.96 -14.08
CA LEU A 420 -4.31 -21.22 -14.94
C LEU A 420 -4.47 -21.87 -16.34
N ALA A 421 -3.96 -23.09 -16.54
CA ALA A 421 -4.01 -23.76 -17.85
C ALA A 421 -5.07 -24.88 -17.99
N PHE A 422 -5.75 -25.32 -16.92
CA PHE A 422 -6.68 -26.46 -17.02
C PHE A 422 -8.17 -26.14 -16.81
N ALA A 423 -8.55 -24.89 -16.50
CA ALA A 423 -9.96 -24.50 -16.38
C ALA A 423 -10.63 -24.07 -17.71
N LEU A 424 -9.85 -23.75 -18.76
CA LEU A 424 -10.37 -23.29 -20.05
C LEU A 424 -10.88 -24.42 -20.96
N GLY A 425 -10.45 -25.68 -20.76
CA GLY A 425 -10.88 -26.83 -21.58
C GLY A 425 -12.29 -27.35 -21.25
N ALA A 426 -12.70 -27.31 -19.98
CA ALA A 426 -13.97 -27.88 -19.54
C ALA A 426 -15.18 -26.97 -19.85
N PHE A 427 -14.97 -25.65 -19.92
CA PHE A 427 -16.05 -24.69 -20.21
C PHE A 427 -16.44 -24.67 -21.71
N LEU A 428 -15.47 -24.93 -22.60
CA LEU A 428 -15.70 -25.01 -24.06
C LEU A 428 -16.45 -26.28 -24.48
N LEU A 429 -16.26 -27.41 -23.79
CA LEU A 429 -17.00 -28.65 -24.06
C LEU A 429 -18.46 -28.60 -23.57
N ARG A 430 -18.74 -27.94 -22.43
CA ARG A 430 -20.11 -27.75 -21.93
C ARG A 430 -20.94 -26.76 -22.78
N ARG A 431 -20.33 -25.72 -23.36
CA ARG A 431 -21.04 -24.79 -24.27
C ARG A 431 -21.37 -25.43 -25.63
N ARG A 432 -20.52 -26.33 -26.16
CA ARG A 432 -20.81 -27.06 -27.42
C ARG A 432 -21.96 -28.06 -27.27
N GLN A 433 -22.06 -28.78 -26.15
CA GLN A 433 -23.15 -29.73 -25.92
C GLN A 433 -24.51 -29.06 -25.67
N ARG A 434 -24.56 -27.87 -25.06
CA ARG A 434 -25.80 -27.10 -24.89
C ARG A 434 -26.34 -26.53 -26.22
N ARG A 435 -25.46 -26.08 -27.14
CA ARG A 435 -25.88 -25.57 -28.46
C ARG A 435 -26.39 -26.68 -29.41
N GLN A 436 -25.93 -27.93 -29.27
CA GLN A 436 -26.43 -29.04 -30.08
C GLN A 436 -27.81 -29.56 -29.63
N ARG A 437 -28.16 -29.41 -28.35
CA ARG A 437 -29.50 -29.79 -27.85
C ARG A 437 -30.61 -28.80 -28.25
N LEU A 438 -30.30 -27.51 -28.35
CA LEU A 438 -31.27 -26.47 -28.75
C LEU A 438 -31.55 -26.43 -30.26
N ARG A 439 -30.71 -27.05 -31.11
CA ARG A 439 -30.94 -27.18 -32.56
C ARG A 439 -31.72 -28.44 -32.98
N ARG A 440 -32.13 -29.29 -32.03
CA ARG A 440 -33.00 -30.47 -32.27
C ARG A 440 -34.42 -30.28 -31.72
N SER A 441 -34.75 -29.06 -31.30
CA SER A 441 -36.05 -28.73 -30.68
C SER A 441 -36.70 -27.49 -31.29
N ALA A 442 -36.24 -27.06 -32.47
CA ALA A 442 -36.87 -26.04 -33.31
C ALA A 442 -37.05 -26.62 -34.72
#